data_AF-A0AAV8VJL4-F1
#
_entry.id   AF-A0AAV8VJL4-F1
#
_cell.length_a   1.000
_cell.length_b   1.000
_cell.length_c   1.000
_cell.angle_alpha   90.00
_cell.angle_beta   90.00
_cell.angle_gamma   90.00
#
_symmetry.space_group_name_H-M   'P 1'
#
loop_
_entity.id
_entity.type
_entity.pdbx_description
1 polymer ?
#
loop_
_entity_poly.entity_id
_entity_poly.type
_entity_poly.pdbx_seq_one_letter_code
_entity_poly.pdbx_strand_id
1 'polypeptide(L)'
;MGSLLQHTMWHSTCSSHTANLLAKDVLNIKLVENVVLVLKEFKHPDFEKIIINKGGHRIKLPAETRWCSYRNSFRKEVRTKLVEIQDPICELINTAQNSDTSIADAANLWLELKLPEEFNEQLRKRQEMALNKYALTAYYLHPSYDRSKLSGNQKSIFKLLNEKEAHIHSLLRNRFTFENSKKLIHIYFTLRLENENPHHDLEEDADFEDPLI
;
A
#
# COMPACT_ATOMS: atom_id res chain seq x y z
N MET A 1 -21.32 -23.15 -21.58
CA MET A 1 -20.44 -23.13 -20.39
C MET A 1 -19.67 -21.82 -20.40
N GLY A 2 -20.15 -20.81 -19.67
CA GLY A 2 -19.56 -19.48 -19.67
C GLY A 2 -18.28 -19.44 -18.84
N SER A 3 -17.15 -19.25 -19.51
CA SER A 3 -15.93 -18.79 -18.84
C SER A 3 -16.12 -17.31 -18.51
N LEU A 4 -16.66 -17.02 -17.33
CA LEU A 4 -16.62 -15.67 -16.75
C LEU A 4 -15.18 -15.16 -16.82
N LEU A 5 -15.00 -14.08 -17.58
CA LEU A 5 -13.76 -13.33 -17.70
C LEU A 5 -13.16 -13.14 -16.30
N GLN A 6 -12.00 -13.74 -16.04
CA GLN A 6 -11.20 -13.43 -14.86
C GLN A 6 -10.71 -11.99 -15.00
N HIS A 7 -11.53 -11.03 -14.59
CA HIS A 7 -11.10 -9.64 -14.46
C HIS A 7 -10.05 -9.57 -13.35
N THR A 8 -8.78 -9.58 -13.73
CA THR A 8 -7.69 -9.27 -12.80
C THR A 8 -7.74 -7.78 -12.49
N MET A 9 -8.41 -7.40 -11.40
CA MET A 9 -8.38 -6.03 -10.90
C MET A 9 -6.94 -5.62 -10.58
N TRP A 10 -6.57 -4.41 -10.99
CA TRP A 10 -5.29 -3.83 -10.60
C TRP A 10 -5.36 -3.45 -9.13
N HIS A 11 -4.60 -4.16 -8.31
CA HIS A 11 -4.47 -3.86 -6.89
C HIS A 11 -3.00 -3.62 -6.54
N SER A 12 -2.74 -2.59 -5.72
CA SER A 12 -1.45 -2.39 -5.06
C SER A 12 -1.65 -2.53 -3.56
N THR A 13 -0.65 -3.11 -2.90
CA THR A 13 -0.57 -3.10 -1.44
C THR A 13 -0.36 -1.68 -0.94
N CYS A 14 -0.98 -1.35 0.19
CA CYS A 14 -0.83 -0.04 0.82
C CYS A 14 0.49 0.00 1.62
N SER A 15 1.41 0.90 1.26
CA SER A 15 2.74 0.99 1.89
C SER A 15 2.68 1.24 3.40
N SER A 16 1.80 2.15 3.85
CA SER A 16 1.64 2.43 5.29
C SER A 16 1.04 1.24 6.05
N HIS A 17 0.12 0.50 5.42
CA HIS A 17 -0.40 -0.73 6.00
C HIS A 17 0.68 -1.79 6.13
N THR A 18 1.47 -2.04 5.07
CA THR A 18 2.56 -3.01 5.07
C THR A 18 3.63 -2.65 6.11
N ALA A 19 3.94 -1.36 6.27
CA ALA A 19 4.89 -0.89 7.27
C ALA A 19 4.35 -1.05 8.70
N ASN A 20 3.05 -0.88 8.90
CA ASN A 20 2.42 -1.18 10.17
C ASN A 20 2.43 -2.69 10.49
N LEU A 21 2.41 -3.56 9.48
CA LEU A 21 2.64 -4.99 9.70
C LEU A 21 4.09 -5.28 10.09
N LEU A 22 5.06 -4.63 9.43
CA LEU A 22 6.47 -4.70 9.84
C LEU A 22 6.66 -4.25 11.28
N ALA A 23 6.03 -3.13 11.67
CA ALA A 23 6.05 -2.63 13.03
C ALA A 23 5.55 -3.66 14.06
N LYS A 24 4.64 -4.58 13.68
CA LYS A 24 4.21 -5.68 14.55
C LYS A 24 5.20 -6.83 14.57
N ASP A 25 5.77 -7.17 13.42
CA ASP A 25 6.69 -8.31 13.29
C ASP A 25 7.99 -8.14 14.08
N VAL A 26 8.44 -6.88 14.26
CA VAL A 26 9.68 -6.57 15.00
C VAL A 26 9.47 -6.48 16.52
N LEU A 27 8.24 -6.64 17.01
CA LEU A 27 7.94 -6.56 18.43
C LEU A 27 7.99 -7.95 19.10
N ASN A 28 8.54 -8.00 20.30
CA ASN A 28 8.47 -9.19 21.13
C ASN A 28 7.03 -9.35 21.68
N ILE A 29 6.34 -10.42 21.26
CA ILE A 29 4.94 -10.68 21.61
C ILE A 29 4.73 -10.70 23.13
N LYS A 30 5.60 -11.40 23.89
CA LYS A 30 5.49 -11.50 25.35
C LYS A 30 5.64 -10.13 26.03
N LEU A 31 6.55 -9.29 25.53
CA LEU A 31 6.72 -7.94 26.04
C LEU A 31 5.48 -7.08 25.76
N VAL A 32 4.92 -7.17 24.55
CA VAL A 32 3.69 -6.46 24.17
C VAL A 32 2.53 -6.90 25.07
N GLU A 33 2.35 -8.20 25.30
CA GLU A 33 1.32 -8.74 26.17
C GLU A 33 1.44 -8.22 27.61
N ASN A 34 2.64 -8.24 28.18
CA ASN A 34 2.89 -7.72 29.52
C ASN A 34 2.57 -6.22 29.61
N VAL A 35 3.01 -5.42 28.61
CA VAL A 35 2.70 -3.99 28.58
C VAL A 35 1.20 -3.75 28.41
N VAL A 36 0.53 -4.51 27.55
CA VAL A 36 -0.93 -4.43 27.38
C VAL A 36 -1.65 -4.76 28.69
N LEU A 37 -1.21 -5.78 29.43
CA LEU A 37 -1.79 -6.17 30.72
C LEU A 37 -1.67 -5.04 31.74
N VAL A 38 -0.48 -4.46 31.87
CA VAL A 38 -0.26 -3.30 32.76
C VAL A 38 -1.13 -2.12 32.34
N LEU A 39 -1.11 -1.73 31.06
CA LEU A 39 -1.89 -0.59 30.59
C LEU A 39 -3.40 -0.79 30.71
N LYS A 40 -3.90 -2.03 30.60
CA LYS A 40 -5.32 -2.35 30.80
C LYS A 40 -5.76 -2.09 32.24
N GLU A 41 -4.93 -2.41 33.22
CA GLU A 41 -5.21 -2.15 34.64
C GLU A 41 -5.42 -0.65 34.90
N PHE A 42 -4.60 0.19 34.27
CA PHE A 42 -4.67 1.65 34.42
C PHE A 42 -5.68 2.34 33.50
N LYS A 43 -6.34 1.60 32.59
CA LYS A 43 -7.32 2.16 31.64
C LYS A 43 -8.68 2.47 32.28
N HIS A 44 -8.83 2.30 33.60
CA HIS A 44 -10.04 2.69 34.31
C HIS A 44 -10.25 4.22 34.23
N PRO A 45 -11.48 4.72 34.01
CA PRO A 45 -11.74 6.16 33.86
C PRO A 45 -11.21 7.01 35.01
N ASP A 46 -11.26 6.50 36.24
CA ASP A 46 -10.76 7.22 37.41
C ASP A 46 -9.23 7.34 37.41
N PHE A 47 -8.53 6.28 37.00
CA PHE A 47 -7.07 6.31 36.87
C PHE A 47 -6.63 7.18 35.70
N GLU A 48 -7.33 7.14 34.55
CA GLU A 48 -7.04 8.04 33.43
C GLU A 48 -7.19 9.51 33.84
N LYS A 49 -8.26 9.87 34.58
CA LYS A 49 -8.45 11.22 35.11
C LYS A 49 -7.31 11.64 36.02
N ILE A 50 -6.88 10.76 36.94
CA ILE A 50 -5.77 11.04 37.85
C ILE A 50 -4.46 11.25 37.06
N ILE A 51 -4.20 10.42 36.05
CA ILE A 51 -3.01 10.53 35.19
C ILE A 51 -3.02 11.87 34.44
N ILE A 52 -4.15 12.25 33.83
CA ILE A 52 -4.30 13.52 33.11
C ILE A 52 -4.13 14.71 34.08
N ASN A 53 -4.73 14.66 35.26
CA ASN A 53 -4.62 15.71 36.29
C ASN A 53 -3.17 15.88 36.79
N LYS A 54 -2.34 14.84 36.70
CA LYS A 54 -0.90 14.89 37.00
C LYS A 54 -0.03 15.32 35.81
N GLY A 55 -0.62 15.82 34.72
CA GLY A 55 0.09 16.24 33.50
C GLY A 55 0.44 15.09 32.56
N GLY A 56 -0.15 13.91 32.75
CA GLY A 56 -0.02 12.77 31.86
C GLY A 56 -0.91 12.87 30.61
N HIS A 57 -0.95 11.79 29.84
CA HIS A 57 -1.80 11.66 28.65
C HIS A 57 -2.71 10.45 28.80
N ARG A 58 -3.82 10.47 28.05
CA ARG A 58 -4.74 9.34 27.98
C ARG A 58 -4.00 8.06 27.55
N ILE A 59 -4.29 6.95 28.21
CA ILE A 59 -3.64 5.68 27.93
C ILE A 59 -4.10 5.18 26.57
N LYS A 60 -3.14 4.87 25.70
CA LYS A 60 -3.40 4.25 24.40
C LYS A 60 -2.84 2.84 24.45
N LEU A 61 -3.72 1.85 24.27
CA LEU A 61 -3.25 0.48 24.16
C LEU A 61 -2.56 0.28 22.81
N PRO A 62 -1.46 -0.50 22.78
CA PRO A 62 -0.92 -1.06 21.55
C PRO A 62 -2.05 -1.72 20.76
N ALA A 63 -2.11 -1.48 19.44
CA ALA A 63 -3.11 -2.01 18.51
C ALA A 63 -4.53 -1.40 18.53
N GLU A 64 -4.94 -0.63 19.53
CA GLU A 64 -6.32 -0.08 19.58
C GLU A 64 -6.51 1.22 18.78
N THR A 65 -5.44 1.98 18.55
CA THR A 65 -5.50 3.20 17.75
C THR A 65 -4.68 3.04 16.46
N ARG A 66 -5.23 3.61 15.37
CA ARG A 66 -4.60 3.73 14.06
C ARG A 66 -3.14 4.18 14.24
N TRP A 67 -2.25 3.44 13.58
CA TRP A 67 -0.83 3.70 13.24
C TRP A 67 0.03 4.46 14.29
N CYS A 68 1.16 3.85 14.70
CA CYS A 68 2.12 4.36 15.72
C CYS A 68 1.70 4.23 17.19
N SER A 69 0.61 3.52 17.51
CA SER A 69 0.19 3.25 18.90
C SER A 69 1.25 2.51 19.70
N TYR A 70 1.90 1.51 19.10
CA TYR A 70 3.03 0.78 19.69
C TYR A 70 4.12 1.73 20.17
N ARG A 71 4.69 2.57 19.29
CA ARG A 71 5.74 3.53 19.66
C ARG A 71 5.34 4.38 20.87
N ASN A 72 4.13 4.92 20.85
CA ASN A 72 3.66 5.82 21.91
C ASN A 72 3.45 5.09 23.25
N SER A 73 3.03 3.82 23.24
CA SER A 73 2.84 3.00 24.45
C SER A 73 4.16 2.62 25.12
N PHE A 74 5.29 2.59 24.41
CA PHE A 74 6.60 2.21 24.95
C PHE A 74 7.49 3.39 25.35
N ARG A 75 7.10 4.63 25.03
CA ARG A 75 7.96 5.82 25.03
C ARG A 75 8.53 6.26 26.40
N LYS A 76 7.97 5.85 27.54
CA LYS A 76 8.40 6.34 28.86
C LYS A 76 9.20 5.37 29.74
N GLU A 77 9.02 4.06 29.62
CA GLU A 77 9.70 3.10 30.51
C GLU A 77 10.34 1.89 29.80
N VAL A 78 10.01 1.65 28.52
CA VAL A 78 10.44 0.42 27.83
C VAL A 78 11.47 0.75 26.75
N ARG A 79 12.74 0.52 27.13
CA ARG A 79 13.88 0.19 26.26
C ARG A 79 14.05 1.12 25.04
N THR A 80 15.00 2.06 25.14
CA THR A 80 15.46 2.96 24.06
C THR A 80 15.57 2.27 22.70
N LYS A 81 16.06 1.02 22.69
CA LYS A 81 16.17 0.16 21.49
C LYS A 81 14.86 -0.06 20.74
N LEU A 82 13.72 -0.20 21.43
CA LEU A 82 12.43 -0.43 20.78
C LEU A 82 11.93 0.82 20.05
N VAL A 83 12.16 1.99 20.66
CA VAL A 83 11.84 3.29 20.06
C VAL A 83 12.72 3.51 18.83
N GLU A 84 14.04 3.24 18.94
CA GLU A 84 14.99 3.31 17.82
C GLU A 84 14.58 2.44 16.62
N ILE A 85 14.02 1.25 16.86
CA ILE A 85 13.53 0.36 15.79
C ILE A 85 12.21 0.88 15.19
N GLN A 86 11.30 1.39 16.04
CA GLN A 86 9.96 1.80 15.62
C GLN A 86 9.94 3.16 14.93
N ASP A 87 10.84 4.08 15.28
CA ASP A 87 10.91 5.43 14.71
C ASP A 87 11.01 5.47 13.19
N PRO A 88 11.98 4.79 12.54
CA PRO A 88 12.07 4.81 11.07
C PRO A 88 10.86 4.16 10.40
N ILE A 89 10.23 3.16 11.05
CA ILE A 89 9.00 2.54 10.55
C ILE A 89 7.82 3.53 10.66
N CYS A 90 7.73 4.26 11.77
CA CYS A 90 6.70 5.28 11.98
C CYS A 90 6.86 6.44 11.00
N GLU A 91 8.09 6.86 10.71
CA GLU A 91 8.39 7.88 9.70
C GLU A 91 7.94 7.44 8.30
N LEU A 92 8.23 6.20 7.91
CA LEU A 92 7.74 5.63 6.66
C LEU A 92 6.20 5.63 6.63
N ILE A 93 5.56 5.16 7.70
CA ILE A 93 4.10 5.10 7.83
C ILE A 93 3.47 6.49 7.64
N ASN A 94 4.00 7.50 8.34
CA ASN A 94 3.46 8.86 8.31
C ASN A 94 3.69 9.51 6.94
N THR A 95 4.87 9.34 6.37
CA THR A 95 5.18 9.89 5.05
C THR A 95 4.34 9.23 3.97
N ALA A 96 4.19 7.91 3.99
CA ALA A 96 3.36 7.18 3.03
C ALA A 96 1.85 7.47 3.13
N GLN A 97 1.39 8.16 4.17
CA GLN A 97 -0.01 8.60 4.31
C GLN A 97 -0.24 10.04 3.89
N ASN A 98 0.82 10.82 3.71
CA ASN A 98 0.69 12.19 3.28
C ASN A 98 0.11 12.22 1.85
N SER A 99 -0.82 13.15 1.59
CA SER A 99 -1.48 13.31 0.29
C SER A 99 -0.51 13.63 -0.83
N ASP A 100 0.62 14.24 -0.48
CA ASP A 100 1.62 14.69 -1.45
C ASP A 100 2.65 13.59 -1.79
N THR A 101 2.61 12.46 -1.09
CA THR A 101 3.56 11.37 -1.26
C THR A 101 3.20 10.50 -2.46
N SER A 102 4.10 10.43 -3.42
CA SER A 102 3.94 9.58 -4.60
C SER A 102 4.21 8.11 -4.28
N ILE A 103 3.76 7.22 -5.18
CA ILE A 103 4.09 5.78 -5.09
C ILE A 103 5.61 5.56 -5.18
N ALA A 104 6.31 6.37 -5.97
CA ALA A 104 7.75 6.30 -6.10
C ALA A 104 8.43 6.70 -4.78
N ASP A 105 7.91 7.71 -4.08
CA ASP A 105 8.45 8.19 -2.81
C ASP A 105 8.31 7.12 -1.74
N ALA A 106 7.13 6.50 -1.66
CA ALA A 106 6.90 5.37 -0.77
C ALA A 106 7.85 4.21 -1.08
N ALA A 107 8.09 3.91 -2.35
CA ALA A 107 9.06 2.88 -2.75
C ALA A 107 10.49 3.25 -2.35
N ASN A 108 10.89 4.53 -2.48
CA ASN A 108 12.19 5.01 -2.02
C ASN A 108 12.36 4.81 -0.51
N LEU A 109 11.36 5.19 0.28
CA LEU A 109 11.39 5.01 1.74
C LEU A 109 11.54 3.53 2.13
N TRP A 110 10.88 2.62 1.41
CA TRP A 110 11.03 1.18 1.64
C TRP A 110 12.43 0.65 1.29
N LEU A 111 13.07 1.20 0.25
CA LEU A 111 14.44 0.83 -0.14
C LEU A 111 15.49 1.42 0.82
N GLU A 112 15.21 2.59 1.40
CA GLU A 112 16.11 3.27 2.33
C GLU A 112 15.93 2.84 3.80
N LEU A 113 14.82 2.15 4.11
CA LEU A 113 14.54 1.67 5.46
C LEU A 113 15.63 0.68 5.91
N LYS A 114 16.34 1.05 6.98
CA LYS A 114 17.34 0.22 7.65
C LYS A 114 16.88 -0.12 9.05
N LEU A 115 16.94 -1.40 9.38
CA LEU A 115 16.68 -1.92 10.72
C LEU A 115 17.92 -2.70 11.19
N PRO A 116 18.06 -2.98 12.51
CA PRO A 116 19.09 -3.88 13.02
C PRO A 116 19.06 -5.23 12.31
N GLU A 117 20.24 -5.86 12.15
CA GLU A 117 20.40 -7.07 11.32
C GLU A 117 19.50 -8.24 11.73
N GLU A 118 19.16 -8.33 13.03
CA GLU A 118 18.24 -9.32 13.59
C GLU A 118 16.82 -9.27 12.97
N PHE A 119 16.43 -8.14 12.35
CA PHE A 119 15.13 -7.95 11.70
C PHE A 119 15.19 -7.98 10.17
N ASN A 120 16.34 -8.32 9.57
CA ASN A 120 16.51 -8.31 8.11
C ASN A 120 15.53 -9.25 7.40
N GLU A 121 15.19 -10.39 8.00
CA GLU A 121 14.25 -11.33 7.41
C GLU A 121 12.82 -10.76 7.36
N GLN A 122 12.36 -10.19 8.48
CA GLN A 122 11.06 -9.53 8.60
C GLN A 122 10.99 -8.33 7.65
N LEU A 123 12.06 -7.52 7.59
CA LEU A 123 12.17 -6.40 6.67
C LEU A 123 12.08 -6.84 5.21
N ARG A 124 12.87 -7.83 4.79
CA ARG A 124 12.87 -8.34 3.41
C ARG A 124 11.50 -8.86 3.00
N LYS A 125 10.86 -9.66 3.87
CA LYS A 125 9.51 -10.19 3.63
C LYS A 125 8.49 -9.07 3.39
N ARG A 126 8.57 -7.97 4.16
CA ARG A 126 7.65 -6.83 4.01
C ARG A 126 8.02 -5.93 2.84
N GLN A 127 9.31 -5.80 2.53
CA GLN A 127 9.78 -5.13 1.32
C GLN A 127 9.27 -5.82 0.06
N GLU A 128 9.26 -7.16 -0.02
CA GLU A 128 8.70 -7.89 -1.17
C GLU A 128 7.20 -7.61 -1.37
N MET A 129 6.45 -7.44 -0.28
CA MET A 129 5.04 -7.08 -0.34
C MET A 129 4.81 -5.63 -0.78
N ALA A 130 5.63 -4.70 -0.29
CA ALA A 130 5.48 -3.27 -0.55
C ALA A 130 6.06 -2.86 -1.92
N LEU A 131 7.21 -3.41 -2.29
CA LEU A 131 7.92 -3.16 -3.54
C LEU A 131 7.41 -4.09 -4.64
N ASN A 132 6.09 -4.04 -4.87
CA ASN A 132 5.47 -4.76 -5.96
C ASN A 132 5.85 -4.15 -7.33
N LYS A 133 5.43 -4.81 -8.41
CA LYS A 133 5.71 -4.38 -9.78
C LYS A 133 5.37 -2.92 -10.08
N TYR A 134 4.29 -2.39 -9.50
CA TYR A 134 3.87 -1.00 -9.70
C TYR A 134 4.77 -0.04 -8.93
N ALA A 135 5.07 -0.35 -7.66
CA ALA A 135 5.96 0.46 -6.82
C ALA A 135 7.37 0.56 -7.41
N LEU A 136 7.93 -0.57 -7.86
CA LEU A 136 9.24 -0.61 -8.50
C LEU A 136 9.26 0.14 -9.84
N THR A 137 8.18 0.05 -10.62
CA THR A 137 8.08 0.78 -11.89
C THR A 137 7.96 2.29 -11.65
N ALA A 138 7.14 2.72 -10.69
CA ALA A 138 7.02 4.12 -10.30
C ALA A 138 8.37 4.67 -9.83
N TYR A 139 9.10 3.93 -9.01
CA TYR A 139 10.44 4.28 -8.57
C TYR A 139 11.42 4.44 -9.75
N TYR A 140 11.45 3.47 -10.65
CA TYR A 140 12.38 3.46 -11.78
C TYR A 140 12.15 4.63 -12.77
N LEU A 141 10.87 4.97 -13.00
CA LEU A 141 10.47 6.06 -13.89
C LEU A 141 10.62 7.44 -13.27
N HIS A 142 10.86 7.52 -11.96
CA HIS A 142 11.01 8.79 -11.27
C HIS A 142 12.28 9.52 -11.72
N PRO A 143 12.22 10.82 -12.09
CA PRO A 143 13.35 11.53 -12.69
C PRO A 143 14.51 11.77 -11.73
N SER A 144 14.24 11.85 -10.42
CA SER A 144 15.25 12.18 -9.40
C SER A 144 15.76 10.99 -8.59
N TYR A 145 15.17 9.80 -8.75
CA TYR A 145 15.58 8.64 -7.95
C TYR A 145 16.65 7.79 -8.60
N ASP A 146 17.57 7.31 -7.77
CA ASP A 146 18.72 6.55 -8.21
C ASP A 146 18.35 5.09 -8.51
N ARG A 147 18.31 4.77 -9.80
CA ARG A 147 18.05 3.42 -10.33
C ARG A 147 19.11 2.40 -9.91
N SER A 148 20.28 2.85 -9.44
CA SER A 148 21.35 1.96 -8.96
C SER A 148 20.93 1.19 -7.71
N LYS A 149 20.06 1.76 -6.86
CA LYS A 149 19.56 1.17 -5.61
C LYS A 149 18.71 -0.09 -5.81
N LEU A 150 18.19 -0.31 -7.02
CA LEU A 150 17.42 -1.50 -7.34
C LEU A 150 18.33 -2.73 -7.50
N SER A 151 17.94 -3.84 -6.87
CA SER A 151 18.63 -5.13 -7.03
C SER A 151 18.47 -5.68 -8.45
N GLY A 152 19.35 -6.61 -8.85
CA GLY A 152 19.28 -7.26 -10.16
C GLY A 152 17.92 -7.90 -10.44
N ASN A 153 17.32 -8.55 -9.44
CA ASN A 153 15.99 -9.16 -9.55
C ASN A 153 14.88 -8.11 -9.73
N GLN A 154 14.96 -6.97 -9.03
CA GLN A 154 13.99 -5.87 -9.18
C GLN A 154 14.08 -5.21 -10.55
N LYS A 155 15.29 -5.08 -11.11
CA LYS A 155 15.51 -4.58 -12.48
C LYS A 155 14.94 -5.54 -13.54
N SER A 156 15.03 -6.86 -13.31
CA SER A 156 14.46 -7.86 -14.22
C SER A 156 12.93 -7.81 -14.28
N ILE A 157 12.26 -7.55 -13.16
CA ILE A 157 10.79 -7.35 -13.12
C ILE A 157 10.37 -6.19 -14.03
N PHE A 158 11.14 -5.08 -14.02
CA PHE A 158 10.90 -3.95 -14.92
C PHE A 158 11.11 -4.34 -16.39
N LYS A 159 12.17 -5.07 -16.71
CA LYS A 159 12.45 -5.49 -18.09
C LYS A 159 11.31 -6.34 -18.65
N LEU A 160 10.78 -7.27 -17.86
CA LEU A 160 9.62 -8.10 -18.18
C LEU A 160 8.34 -7.30 -18.40
N LEU A 161 8.08 -6.26 -17.60
CA LEU A 161 6.93 -5.36 -17.78
C LEU A 161 7.07 -4.53 -19.05
N ASN A 162 8.26 -3.95 -19.27
CA ASN A 162 8.50 -3.12 -20.44
C ASN A 162 8.41 -3.94 -21.73
N GLU A 163 8.79 -5.22 -21.73
CA GLU A 163 8.62 -6.14 -22.88
C GLU A 163 7.16 -6.54 -23.12
N LYS A 164 6.36 -6.78 -22.07
CA LYS A 164 4.95 -7.16 -22.20
C LYS A 164 3.99 -5.99 -22.43
N GLU A 165 4.31 -4.80 -21.93
CA GLU A 165 3.46 -3.61 -21.99
C GLU A 165 4.01 -2.51 -22.92
N ALA A 166 5.14 -2.76 -23.62
CA ALA A 166 5.74 -1.84 -24.60
C ALA A 166 4.75 -1.34 -25.66
N HIS A 167 3.78 -2.19 -26.03
CA HIS A 167 2.79 -1.85 -27.06
C HIS A 167 1.84 -0.72 -26.63
N ILE A 168 1.65 -0.51 -25.32
CA ILE A 168 0.77 0.54 -24.77
C ILE A 168 1.55 1.84 -24.54
N HIS A 169 2.84 1.76 -24.20
CA HIS A 169 3.60 2.91 -23.71
C HIS A 169 4.41 3.66 -24.77
N SER A 170 4.53 3.16 -26.00
CA SER A 170 5.27 3.84 -27.09
C SER A 170 4.67 5.20 -27.49
N LEU A 171 3.34 5.34 -27.50
CA LEU A 171 2.68 6.60 -27.92
C LEU A 171 2.37 7.57 -26.77
N LEU A 172 2.35 7.10 -25.52
CA LEU A 172 1.78 7.84 -24.38
C LEU A 172 2.81 8.33 -23.37
N ARG A 173 4.08 7.92 -23.46
CA ARG A 173 5.05 8.13 -22.36
C ARG A 173 5.50 9.58 -22.15
N ASN A 174 5.39 10.47 -23.12
CA ASN A 174 6.11 11.74 -23.08
C ASN A 174 5.26 13.00 -22.87
N ARG A 175 3.96 12.94 -22.52
CA ARG A 175 3.13 14.17 -22.46
C ARG A 175 2.09 14.30 -21.34
N PHE A 176 2.04 13.43 -20.35
CA PHE A 176 0.90 13.41 -19.43
C PHE A 176 1.23 14.00 -18.06
N THR A 177 0.66 15.19 -17.78
CA THR A 177 0.48 15.71 -16.41
C THR A 177 -0.57 14.87 -15.66
N PHE A 178 -0.69 15.05 -14.35
CA PHE A 178 -1.63 14.31 -13.48
C PHE A 178 -3.06 14.26 -14.07
N GLU A 179 -3.59 15.38 -14.56
CA GLU A 179 -4.94 15.38 -15.14
C GLU A 179 -5.05 14.65 -16.48
N ASN A 180 -4.00 14.70 -17.28
CA ASN A 180 -4.01 13.99 -18.54
C ASN A 180 -3.92 12.47 -18.28
N SER A 181 -3.23 12.03 -17.22
CA SER A 181 -3.15 10.60 -16.84
C SER A 181 -4.50 10.03 -16.41
N LYS A 182 -5.36 10.84 -15.78
CA LYS A 182 -6.72 10.48 -15.38
C LYS A 182 -7.64 10.29 -16.59
N LYS A 183 -7.53 11.18 -17.58
CA LYS A 183 -8.22 11.06 -18.87
C LYS A 183 -7.78 9.83 -19.66
N LEU A 184 -6.53 9.43 -19.54
CA LEU A 184 -5.98 8.28 -20.24
C LEU A 184 -6.49 6.96 -19.63
N ILE A 185 -6.58 6.87 -18.31
CA ILE A 185 -7.28 5.77 -17.63
C ILE A 185 -8.74 5.73 -18.07
N HIS A 186 -9.41 6.89 -18.15
CA HIS A 186 -10.79 6.97 -18.62
C HIS A 186 -10.95 6.48 -20.06
N ILE A 187 -10.13 6.96 -21.00
CA ILE A 187 -10.12 6.52 -22.41
C ILE A 187 -9.82 5.02 -22.53
N TYR A 188 -8.85 4.51 -21.76
CA TYR A 188 -8.55 3.08 -21.74
C TYR A 188 -9.74 2.25 -21.25
N PHE A 189 -10.43 2.70 -20.20
CA PHE A 189 -11.66 2.05 -19.74
C PHE A 189 -12.80 2.14 -20.77
N THR A 190 -13.01 3.29 -21.39
CA THR A 190 -14.03 3.50 -22.43
C THR A 190 -13.77 2.62 -23.66
N LEU A 191 -12.56 2.62 -24.21
CA LEU A 191 -12.20 1.80 -25.36
C LEU A 191 -12.25 0.29 -25.05
N ARG A 192 -11.98 -0.10 -23.80
CA ARG A 192 -12.10 -1.49 -23.37
C ARG A 192 -13.55 -1.93 -23.23
N LEU A 193 -14.43 -1.05 -22.77
CA LEU A 193 -15.88 -1.29 -22.71
C LEU A 193 -16.53 -1.29 -24.11
N GLU A 194 -16.05 -0.46 -25.03
CA GLU A 194 -16.54 -0.43 -26.42
C GLU A 194 -16.14 -1.68 -27.21
N ASN A 195 -15.00 -2.30 -26.89
CA ASN A 195 -14.59 -3.58 -27.47
C ASN A 195 -15.34 -4.81 -26.88
N GLU A 196 -16.16 -4.62 -25.84
CA GLU A 196 -17.01 -5.65 -25.24
C GLU A 196 -18.45 -5.66 -25.81
N ASN A 197 -18.72 -4.93 -26.89
CA ASN A 197 -20.00 -4.98 -27.59
C ASN A 197 -19.87 -5.77 -28.92
N PRO A 198 -19.88 -7.12 -28.90
CA PRO A 198 -20.19 -7.85 -30.12
C PRO A 198 -21.67 -7.60 -30.40
N HIS A 199 -21.96 -7.17 -31.62
CA HIS A 199 -23.29 -7.19 -32.24
C HIS A 199 -24.30 -8.06 -31.47
N HIS A 200 -25.17 -7.43 -30.69
CA HIS A 200 -26.47 -8.02 -30.45
C HIS A 200 -27.18 -7.90 -31.80
N ASP A 201 -27.17 -9.00 -32.55
CA ASP A 201 -28.08 -9.25 -33.66
C ASP A 201 -29.50 -9.01 -33.14
N LEU A 202 -30.04 -7.84 -33.44
CA LEU A 202 -31.48 -7.63 -33.50
C LEU A 202 -31.91 -8.21 -34.85
N GLU A 203 -32.05 -9.53 -34.92
CA GLU A 203 -32.96 -10.10 -35.91
C GLU A 203 -34.37 -9.75 -35.44
N GLU A 204 -34.96 -8.77 -36.12
CA GLU A 204 -36.38 -8.46 -36.06
C GLU A 204 -37.18 -9.70 -36.44
N ASP A 205 -37.89 -10.28 -35.48
CA ASP A 205 -39.02 -11.16 -35.74
C ASP A 205 -40.11 -10.35 -36.46
N ALA A 206 -40.02 -10.27 -37.79
CA ALA A 206 -41.08 -9.81 -38.66
C ALA A 206 -41.58 -11.01 -39.46
N ASP A 207 -42.59 -11.70 -38.94
CA ASP A 207 -43.57 -12.49 -39.72
C ASP A 207 -44.79 -12.80 -38.83
N PHE A 208 -45.67 -11.81 -38.70
CA PHE A 208 -47.09 -12.05 -38.40
C PHE A 208 -47.83 -12.10 -39.74
N GLU A 209 -48.05 -13.30 -40.26
CA GLU A 209 -49.05 -13.50 -41.31
C GLU A 209 -50.44 -13.29 -40.72
N ASP A 210 -51.20 -12.38 -41.32
CA ASP A 210 -52.63 -12.24 -41.15
C ASP A 210 -53.28 -12.53 -42.51
N PRO A 211 -54.12 -13.56 -42.67
CA PRO A 211 -54.98 -13.67 -43.83
C PRO A 211 -56.44 -13.42 -43.45
N LEU A 212 -56.93 -12.23 -43.82
CA LEU A 212 -58.34 -12.01 -44.13
C LEU A 212 -58.61 -12.57 -45.53
N ILE A 213 -59.30 -13.72 -45.63
CA ILE A 213 -60.55 -13.93 -46.42
C ILE A 213 -61.37 -15.01 -45.71
#